data_AF-W7E1X4-F1
#
_entry.id   AF-W7E1X4-F1
#
_cell.length_a   1.000
_cell.length_b   1.000
_cell.length_c   1.000
_cell.angle_alpha   90.00
_cell.angle_beta   90.00
_cell.angle_gamma   90.00
#
_symmetry.space_group_name_H-M   'P 1'
#
loop_
_entity.id
_entity.type
_entity.pdbx_description
1 polymer ?
#
loop_
_entity_poly.entity_id
_entity_poly.type
_entity_poly.pdbx_seq_one_letter_code
_entity_poly.pdbx_strand_id
1 'polypeptide(L)'
;MYIRKFLNLIFVCICTFANVAALAKDYAASCDNRGFLQAQQNFENKSDYSKADVPVHICGTVLAISASRFTRSGKHGYFYLNIGSGVSIRIVSNLDEMHAPLWPWVKKGDYVEVAGRYYYDNPRRQGVDWTHKGTSRKWPYPGYVKVHGIKYD
;
A
#
# COMPACT_ATOMS: atom_id res chain seq x y z
N MET A 1 -2.37 -25.08 72.46
CA MET A 1 -3.36 -25.04 71.36
C MET A 1 -3.50 -23.60 70.89
N TYR A 2 -2.77 -23.20 69.83
CA TYR A 2 -3.03 -21.99 69.03
C TYR A 2 -2.45 -22.22 67.63
N ILE A 3 -3.34 -22.24 66.64
CA ILE A 3 -3.08 -22.61 65.24
C ILE A 3 -2.41 -21.44 64.51
N ARG A 4 -1.19 -21.65 64.00
CA ARG A 4 -0.51 -20.70 63.11
C ARG A 4 -1.06 -20.86 61.69
N LYS A 5 -1.70 -19.81 61.18
CA LYS A 5 -2.20 -19.71 59.81
C LYS A 5 -1.04 -19.63 58.82
N PHE A 6 -0.98 -20.57 57.88
CA PHE A 6 -0.10 -20.49 56.71
C PHE A 6 -0.70 -19.50 55.69
N LEU A 7 0.05 -18.45 55.37
CA LEU A 7 -0.23 -17.57 54.23
C LEU A 7 0.35 -18.22 52.97
N ASN A 8 -0.51 -18.65 52.04
CA ASN A 8 -0.11 -19.02 50.69
C ASN A 8 0.09 -17.75 49.86
N LEU A 9 1.34 -17.46 49.47
CA LEU A 9 1.65 -16.42 48.50
C LEU A 9 1.54 -17.03 47.09
N ILE A 10 0.46 -16.72 46.38
CA ILE A 10 0.32 -17.04 44.95
C ILE A 10 1.01 -15.92 44.18
N PHE A 11 2.14 -16.24 43.54
CA PHE A 11 2.87 -15.32 42.65
C PHE A 11 2.25 -15.42 41.26
N VAL A 12 1.32 -14.51 40.93
CA VAL A 12 0.77 -14.39 39.57
C VAL A 12 1.75 -13.59 38.73
N CYS A 13 2.50 -14.27 37.85
CA CYS A 13 3.34 -13.64 36.85
C CYS A 13 2.45 -13.18 35.69
N ILE A 14 2.11 -11.89 35.65
CA ILE A 14 1.35 -11.27 34.57
C ILE A 14 2.33 -10.96 33.43
N CYS A 15 2.39 -11.82 32.42
CA CYS A 15 3.05 -11.51 31.15
C CYS A 15 2.21 -10.47 30.39
N THR A 16 2.55 -9.19 30.52
CA THR A 16 1.99 -8.14 29.68
C THR A 16 2.58 -8.24 28.27
N PHE A 17 1.84 -8.85 27.34
CA PHE A 17 2.13 -8.74 25.92
C PHE A 17 1.86 -7.30 25.47
N ALA A 18 2.89 -6.46 25.47
CA ALA A 18 2.84 -5.16 24.82
C ALA A 18 2.73 -5.39 23.30
N ASN A 19 1.52 -5.26 22.76
CA ASN A 19 1.32 -5.12 21.32
C ASN A 19 1.90 -3.78 20.89
N VAL A 20 3.17 -3.76 20.50
CA VAL A 20 3.78 -2.61 19.83
C VAL A 20 3.20 -2.56 18.43
N ALA A 21 2.08 -1.84 18.26
CA ALA A 21 1.61 -1.48 16.93
C ALA A 21 2.76 -0.74 16.23
N ALA A 22 3.22 -1.27 15.09
CA ALA A 22 4.24 -0.60 14.29
C ALA A 22 3.73 0.79 13.91
N LEU A 23 4.49 1.84 14.23
CA LEU A 23 4.13 3.20 13.87
C LEU A 23 4.07 3.27 12.33
N ALA A 24 2.89 3.63 11.82
CA ALA A 24 2.72 3.86 10.40
C ALA A 24 3.65 4.98 9.93
N LYS A 25 4.24 4.82 8.75
CA LYS A 25 5.06 5.84 8.10
C LYS A 25 4.24 6.55 7.02
N ASP A 26 4.48 7.84 6.86
CA ASP A 26 3.82 8.64 5.85
C ASP A 26 4.58 8.66 4.51
N TYR A 27 3.85 8.97 3.45
CA TYR A 27 4.40 9.24 2.13
C TYR A 27 4.85 10.71 2.02
N ALA A 28 5.47 11.08 0.90
CA ALA A 28 5.68 12.49 0.56
C ALA A 28 4.35 13.26 0.66
N ALA A 29 4.38 14.46 1.25
CA ALA A 29 3.19 15.26 1.52
C ALA A 29 2.44 15.67 0.24
N SER A 30 3.13 15.72 -0.89
CA SER A 30 2.57 16.00 -2.21
C SER A 30 3.02 14.96 -3.22
N CYS A 31 2.30 14.91 -4.34
CA CYS A 31 2.68 14.11 -5.50
C CYS A 31 4.12 14.39 -5.94
N ASP A 32 4.89 13.33 -6.20
CA ASP A 32 6.25 13.36 -6.70
C ASP A 32 6.48 12.34 -7.82
N ASN A 33 6.02 12.68 -9.03
CA ASN A 33 6.26 11.86 -10.22
C ASN A 33 7.75 11.79 -10.59
N ARG A 34 8.55 12.82 -10.25
CA ARG A 34 9.99 12.83 -10.56
C ARG A 34 10.71 11.78 -9.74
N GLY A 35 10.42 11.70 -8.44
CA GLY A 35 10.94 10.66 -7.55
C GLY A 35 10.57 9.25 -8.01
N PHE A 36 9.32 9.06 -8.46
CA PHE A 36 8.89 7.79 -9.06
C PHE A 36 9.73 7.44 -10.31
N LEU A 37 9.86 8.35 -11.26
CA LEU A 37 10.59 8.10 -12.51
C LEU A 37 12.07 7.79 -12.25
N GLN A 38 12.68 8.47 -11.27
CA GLN A 38 14.04 8.17 -10.84
C GLN A 38 14.14 6.77 -10.21
N ALA A 39 13.18 6.38 -9.36
CA ALA A 39 13.13 5.04 -8.79
C ALA A 39 12.98 3.96 -9.87
N GLN A 40 12.09 4.19 -10.85
CA GLN A 40 11.89 3.29 -11.98
C GLN A 40 13.18 3.12 -12.80
N GLN A 41 13.83 4.22 -13.19
CA GLN A 41 15.08 4.18 -13.95
C GLN A 41 16.20 3.46 -13.16
N ASN A 42 16.28 3.70 -11.85
CA ASN A 42 17.24 3.00 -10.99
C ASN A 42 16.98 1.49 -10.92
N PHE A 43 15.74 1.03 -11.02
CA PHE A 43 15.42 -0.40 -11.03
C PHE A 43 15.63 -1.04 -12.40
N GLU A 44 15.35 -0.32 -13.48
CA GLU A 44 15.61 -0.76 -14.85
C GLU A 44 17.11 -0.92 -15.14
N ASN A 45 17.95 -0.06 -14.56
CA ASN A 45 19.40 -0.08 -14.74
C ASN A 45 20.13 -1.17 -13.92
N LYS A 46 19.44 -1.86 -13.00
CA LYS A 46 20.06 -2.93 -12.20
C LYS A 46 20.08 -4.24 -12.97
N SER A 47 21.22 -4.93 -12.95
CA SER A 47 21.37 -6.29 -13.51
C SER A 47 20.73 -7.37 -12.64
N ASP A 48 20.57 -7.10 -11.34
CA ASP A 48 19.86 -7.96 -10.38
C ASP A 48 18.54 -7.27 -9.99
N TYR A 49 17.43 -7.78 -10.53
CA TYR A 49 16.06 -7.36 -10.21
C TYR A 49 15.61 -7.84 -8.82
N SER A 50 16.50 -7.77 -7.83
CA SER A 50 16.14 -7.92 -6.43
C SER A 50 14.88 -7.09 -6.17
N LYS A 51 13.84 -7.74 -5.66
CA LYS A 51 12.51 -7.15 -5.42
C LYS A 51 12.69 -5.83 -4.69
N ALA A 52 12.48 -4.74 -5.41
CA ALA A 52 12.68 -3.40 -4.88
C ALA A 52 11.30 -2.76 -4.73
N ASP A 53 10.85 -2.75 -3.48
CA ASP A 53 9.60 -2.11 -3.08
C ASP A 53 9.95 -0.71 -2.55
N VAL A 54 9.34 0.34 -3.10
CA VAL A 54 9.51 1.71 -2.60
C VAL A 54 8.18 2.43 -2.41
N PRO A 55 8.02 3.21 -1.34
CA PRO A 55 6.81 3.98 -1.12
C PRO A 55 6.78 5.11 -2.15
N VAL A 56 5.64 5.31 -2.82
CA VAL A 56 5.47 6.36 -3.82
C VAL A 56 4.18 7.11 -3.58
N HIS A 57 4.21 8.41 -3.86
CA HIS A 57 3.03 9.26 -3.99
C HIS A 57 3.07 9.87 -5.39
N ILE A 58 2.23 9.37 -6.29
CA ILE A 58 2.21 9.76 -7.71
C ILE A 58 0.85 10.36 -8.06
N CYS A 59 0.78 11.08 -9.16
CA CYS A 59 -0.45 11.67 -9.65
C CYS A 59 -0.48 11.69 -11.18
N GLY A 60 -1.68 11.75 -11.73
CA GLY A 60 -1.81 11.71 -13.18
C GLY A 60 -3.23 11.50 -13.66
N THR A 61 -3.35 11.17 -14.94
CA THR A 61 -4.64 10.94 -15.60
C THR A 61 -4.86 9.47 -15.88
N VAL A 62 -6.03 8.95 -15.54
CA VAL A 62 -6.42 7.56 -15.83
C VAL A 62 -6.55 7.35 -17.35
N LEU A 63 -5.72 6.48 -17.91
CA LEU A 63 -5.70 6.16 -19.35
C LEU A 63 -6.67 5.03 -19.71
N ALA A 64 -6.72 4.01 -18.87
CA ALA A 64 -7.46 2.78 -19.13
C ALA A 64 -7.82 2.10 -17.81
N ILE A 65 -8.91 1.34 -17.85
CA ILE A 65 -9.46 0.59 -16.72
C ILE A 65 -9.68 -0.83 -17.19
N SER A 66 -9.31 -1.82 -16.38
CA SER A 66 -9.54 -3.23 -16.66
C SER A 66 -10.69 -3.78 -15.82
N ALA A 67 -11.29 -4.88 -16.27
CA ALA A 67 -12.17 -5.68 -15.44
C ALA A 67 -11.44 -6.14 -14.17
N SER A 68 -12.15 -6.18 -13.05
CA SER A 68 -11.60 -6.72 -11.80
C SER A 68 -11.29 -8.21 -11.95
N ARG A 69 -10.29 -8.71 -11.22
CA ARG A 69 -9.93 -10.14 -11.22
C ARG A 69 -9.79 -10.66 -9.80
N PHE A 70 -10.24 -11.88 -9.58
CA PHE A 70 -9.93 -12.62 -8.36
C PHE A 70 -8.56 -13.27 -8.48
N THR A 71 -7.78 -13.15 -7.42
CA THR A 71 -6.48 -13.81 -7.25
C THR A 71 -6.47 -14.54 -5.91
N ARG A 72 -5.34 -15.17 -5.56
CA ARG A 72 -5.20 -15.84 -4.26
C ARG A 72 -5.33 -14.90 -3.06
N SER A 73 -5.04 -13.60 -3.25
CA SER A 73 -5.09 -12.59 -2.19
C SER A 73 -6.37 -11.76 -2.19
N GLY A 74 -7.37 -12.11 -3.01
CA GLY A 74 -8.65 -11.39 -3.07
C GLY A 74 -8.97 -10.82 -4.45
N LYS A 75 -9.98 -9.94 -4.49
CA LYS A 75 -10.47 -9.26 -5.69
C LYS A 75 -9.71 -7.96 -5.93
N HIS A 76 -9.19 -7.80 -7.15
CA HIS A 76 -8.37 -6.64 -7.51
C HIS A 76 -8.96 -5.88 -8.70
N GLY A 77 -9.05 -4.56 -8.58
CA GLY A 77 -9.28 -3.62 -9.67
C GLY A 77 -7.95 -3.13 -10.24
N TYR A 78 -7.92 -2.82 -11.53
CA TYR A 78 -6.71 -2.34 -12.19
C TYR A 78 -7.02 -1.17 -13.10
N PHE A 79 -6.22 -0.11 -12.99
CA PHE A 79 -6.25 0.99 -13.94
C PHE A 79 -4.83 1.45 -14.26
N TYR A 80 -4.67 2.13 -15.39
CA TYR A 80 -3.39 2.65 -15.86
C TYR A 80 -3.37 4.15 -15.70
N LEU A 81 -2.34 4.66 -15.03
CA LEU A 81 -2.14 6.07 -14.77
C LEU A 81 -1.06 6.61 -15.70
N ASN A 82 -1.36 7.65 -16.46
CA ASN A 82 -0.34 8.47 -17.13
C ASN A 82 0.28 9.41 -16.11
N ILE A 83 1.57 9.25 -15.84
CA ILE A 83 2.32 10.09 -14.88
C ILE A 83 3.20 11.14 -15.58
N GLY A 84 3.09 11.24 -16.92
CA GLY A 84 3.90 12.13 -17.74
C GLY A 84 5.12 11.44 -18.35
N SER A 85 5.87 12.18 -19.17
CA SER A 85 7.11 11.71 -19.82
C SER A 85 6.95 10.44 -20.67
N GLY A 86 5.76 10.19 -21.21
CA GLY A 86 5.45 8.97 -21.96
C GLY A 86 5.34 7.71 -21.10
N VAL A 87 5.38 7.85 -19.77
CA VAL A 87 5.32 6.72 -18.83
C VAL A 87 3.90 6.55 -18.33
N SER A 88 3.46 5.29 -18.33
CA SER A 88 2.24 4.87 -17.62
C SER A 88 2.55 3.73 -16.68
N ILE A 89 1.83 3.69 -15.56
CA ILE A 89 2.01 2.64 -14.55
C ILE A 89 0.65 2.04 -14.18
N ARG A 90 0.63 0.73 -13.95
CA ARG A 90 -0.56 0.02 -13.47
C ARG A 90 -0.73 0.30 -11.98
N ILE A 91 -1.93 0.71 -11.60
CA ILE A 91 -2.37 0.79 -10.21
C ILE A 91 -3.21 -0.44 -9.90
N VAL A 92 -2.94 -1.07 -8.76
CA VAL A 92 -3.61 -2.26 -8.26
C VAL A 92 -4.39 -1.88 -7.00
N SER A 93 -5.71 -2.01 -7.07
CA SER A 93 -6.60 -1.69 -5.96
C SER A 93 -7.20 -2.97 -5.39
N ASN A 94 -6.89 -3.30 -4.14
CA ASN A 94 -7.52 -4.40 -3.43
C ASN A 94 -8.97 -4.02 -3.08
N LEU A 95 -9.92 -4.56 -3.83
CA LEU A 95 -11.34 -4.20 -3.70
C LEU A 95 -11.98 -4.81 -2.45
N ASP A 96 -11.33 -5.78 -1.82
CA ASP A 96 -11.81 -6.38 -0.57
C ASP A 96 -11.43 -5.52 0.65
N GLU A 97 -10.41 -4.66 0.52
CA GLU A 97 -9.90 -3.83 1.62
C GLU A 97 -10.23 -2.34 1.47
N MET A 98 -10.33 -1.84 0.24
CA MET A 98 -10.60 -0.42 0.03
C MET A 98 -12.05 -0.04 0.32
N HIS A 99 -12.21 1.05 1.05
CA HIS A 99 -13.45 1.78 1.28
C HIS A 99 -13.73 2.67 0.06
N ALA A 100 -14.17 2.05 -1.03
CA ALA A 100 -14.53 2.71 -2.28
C ALA A 100 -15.91 2.24 -2.78
N PRO A 101 -16.57 2.98 -3.69
CA PRO A 101 -17.74 2.48 -4.40
C PRO A 101 -17.45 1.21 -5.19
N LEU A 102 -18.50 0.59 -5.73
CA LEU A 102 -18.35 -0.59 -6.59
C LEU A 102 -17.42 -0.31 -7.78
N TRP A 103 -16.54 -1.27 -8.05
CA TRP A 103 -15.64 -1.18 -9.20
C TRP A 103 -16.41 -1.19 -10.53
N PRO A 104 -16.06 -0.33 -11.50
CA PRO A 104 -15.02 0.68 -11.43
C PRO A 104 -15.49 1.98 -10.75
N TRP A 105 -14.76 2.42 -9.73
CA TRP A 105 -14.99 3.70 -9.05
C TRP A 105 -14.10 4.84 -9.59
N VAL A 106 -13.14 4.52 -10.47
CA VAL A 106 -12.41 5.47 -11.33
C VAL A 106 -12.97 5.47 -12.75
N LYS A 107 -12.76 6.54 -13.50
CA LYS A 107 -13.11 6.68 -14.92
C LYS A 107 -11.89 7.12 -15.73
N LYS A 108 -11.88 6.75 -17.03
CA LYS A 108 -10.87 7.28 -17.96
C LYS A 108 -10.98 8.79 -18.02
N GLY A 109 -9.85 9.48 -17.94
CA GLY A 109 -9.76 10.94 -17.89
C GLY A 109 -9.77 11.53 -16.48
N ASP A 110 -10.10 10.76 -15.44
CA ASP A 110 -10.02 11.25 -14.07
C ASP A 110 -8.58 11.62 -13.72
N TYR A 111 -8.43 12.74 -13.02
CA TYR A 111 -7.17 13.08 -12.36
C TYR A 111 -7.14 12.44 -10.96
N VAL A 112 -6.09 11.68 -10.69
CA VAL A 112 -5.96 10.94 -9.44
C VAL A 112 -4.58 11.13 -8.81
N GLU A 113 -4.54 11.09 -7.47
CA GLU A 113 -3.33 10.91 -6.68
C GLU A 113 -3.34 9.49 -6.10
N VAL A 114 -2.20 8.82 -6.07
CA VAL A 114 -2.05 7.47 -5.54
C VAL A 114 -0.86 7.44 -4.60
N ALA A 115 -1.10 7.00 -3.37
CA ALA A 115 -0.04 6.62 -2.45
C ALA A 115 -0.06 5.10 -2.29
N GLY A 116 1.10 4.47 -2.44
CA GLY A 116 1.20 3.03 -2.37
C GLY A 116 2.61 2.52 -2.54
N ARG A 117 2.74 1.20 -2.65
CA ARG A 117 4.01 0.54 -2.89
C ARG A 117 4.25 0.39 -4.37
N TYR A 118 5.29 1.04 -4.89
CA TYR A 118 5.81 0.70 -6.19
C TYR A 118 6.61 -0.60 -6.08
N TYR A 119 6.08 -1.66 -6.69
CA TYR A 119 6.76 -2.94 -6.84
C TYR A 119 7.36 -3.03 -8.25
N TYR A 120 8.56 -3.59 -8.34
CA TYR A 120 9.23 -3.85 -9.60
C TYR A 120 9.84 -5.24 -9.60
N ASP A 121 9.25 -6.15 -10.37
CA ASP A 121 9.81 -7.49 -10.59
C ASP A 121 10.63 -7.56 -11.89
N ASN A 122 10.24 -6.81 -12.92
CA ASN A 122 10.94 -6.65 -14.21
C ASN A 122 10.22 -5.56 -15.04
N PRO A 123 10.76 -5.12 -16.20
CA PRO A 123 10.16 -4.04 -16.98
C PRO A 123 8.70 -4.27 -17.40
N ARG A 124 8.28 -5.54 -17.55
CA ARG A 124 6.92 -5.93 -17.96
C ARG A 124 6.01 -6.29 -16.77
N ARG A 125 6.54 -6.32 -15.56
CA ARG A 125 5.81 -6.69 -14.34
C ARG A 125 6.18 -5.75 -13.20
N GLN A 126 5.54 -4.61 -13.21
CA GLN A 126 5.68 -3.52 -12.25
C GLN A 126 4.33 -2.84 -12.06
N GLY A 127 4.17 -2.10 -10.96
CA GLY A 127 2.92 -1.41 -10.63
C GLY A 127 2.95 -0.77 -9.26
N VAL A 128 1.88 -0.08 -8.91
CA VAL A 128 1.66 0.44 -7.57
C VAL A 128 0.53 -0.36 -6.93
N ASP A 129 0.84 -1.09 -5.86
CA ASP A 129 -0.12 -1.82 -5.03
C ASP A 129 -0.16 -1.25 -3.61
N TRP A 130 -0.81 -1.97 -2.69
CA TRP A 130 -0.97 -1.54 -1.30
C TRP A 130 -1.68 -0.19 -1.18
N THR A 131 -2.60 0.13 -2.11
CA THR A 131 -3.34 1.40 -2.17
C THR A 131 -4.50 1.46 -1.17
N HIS A 132 -4.33 0.88 0.01
CA HIS A 132 -5.32 0.77 1.08
C HIS A 132 -4.67 1.07 2.43
N LYS A 133 -5.48 1.37 3.44
CA LYS A 133 -5.03 1.81 4.77
C LYS A 133 -4.24 0.75 5.56
N GLY A 134 -4.18 -0.49 5.08
CA GLY A 134 -3.51 -1.59 5.76
C GLY A 134 -2.00 -1.40 5.84
N THR A 135 -1.40 -1.77 6.97
CA THR A 135 0.05 -1.76 7.17
C THR A 135 0.54 -3.13 7.67
N SER A 136 1.84 -3.38 7.57
CA SER A 136 2.48 -4.58 8.12
C SER A 136 3.89 -4.27 8.61
N ARG A 137 4.51 -5.21 9.32
CA ARG A 137 5.92 -5.09 9.76
C ARG A 137 6.89 -4.89 8.59
N LYS A 138 6.58 -5.45 7.42
CA LYS A 138 7.40 -5.32 6.20
C LYS A 138 7.02 -4.10 5.36
N TRP A 139 5.83 -3.54 5.59
CA TRP A 139 5.29 -2.41 4.85
C TRP A 139 4.52 -1.46 5.77
N PRO A 140 5.20 -0.52 6.43
CA PRO A 140 4.58 0.36 7.42
C PRO A 140 3.81 1.53 6.80
N TYR A 141 3.63 1.58 5.47
CA TYR A 141 3.05 2.73 4.77
C TYR A 141 1.59 2.46 4.35
N PRO A 142 0.58 3.17 4.89
CA PRO A 142 -0.82 3.00 4.51
C PRO A 142 -1.12 3.71 3.18
N GLY A 143 -1.55 3.00 2.15
CA GLY A 143 -1.84 3.60 0.85
C GLY A 143 -3.24 4.18 0.73
N TYR A 144 -3.50 4.79 -0.43
CA TYR A 144 -4.79 5.32 -0.84
C TYR A 144 -4.83 5.67 -2.33
N VAL A 145 -6.03 5.87 -2.86
CA VAL A 145 -6.26 6.57 -4.13
C VAL A 145 -7.19 7.76 -3.90
N LYS A 146 -6.80 8.93 -4.38
CA LYS A 146 -7.61 10.15 -4.33
C LYS A 146 -8.11 10.50 -5.73
N VAL A 147 -9.42 10.56 -5.93
CA VAL A 147 -10.05 10.93 -7.20
C VAL A 147 -10.74 12.29 -7.01
N HIS A 148 -10.32 13.31 -7.74
CA HIS A 148 -10.87 14.67 -7.62
C HIS A 148 -10.97 15.18 -6.17
N GLY A 149 -9.95 14.89 -5.35
CA GLY A 149 -9.92 15.30 -3.94
C GLY A 149 -10.52 14.27 -2.95
N ILE A 150 -11.32 13.30 -3.42
CA ILE A 150 -11.95 12.29 -2.57
C ILE A 150 -11.01 11.11 -2.38
N LYS A 151 -10.62 10.83 -1.13
CA LYS A 151 -9.72 9.74 -0.76
C LYS A 151 -10.48 8.42 -0.55
N TYR A 152 -9.95 7.35 -1.11
CA TYR A 152 -10.36 5.96 -0.90
C TYR A 152 -9.15 5.15 -0.40
N ASP A 153 -9.32 4.38 0.68
CA ASP A 153 -8.27 3.57 1.32
C ASP A 153 -8.82 2.32 2.01
#